data_AF-A0A2E7BAZ0-F1
#
_entry.id   AF-A0A2E7BAZ0-F1
#
_cell.length_a   1.000
_cell.length_b   1.000
_cell.length_c   1.000
_cell.angle_alpha   90.00
_cell.angle_beta   90.00
_cell.angle_gamma   90.00
#
_symmetry.space_group_name_H-M   'P 1'
#
loop_
_entity.id
_entity.type
_entity.pdbx_description
1 polymer ?
#
loop_
_entity_poly.entity_id
_entity_poly.type
_entity_poly.pdbx_seq_one_letter_code
_entity_poly.pdbx_strand_id
1 'polypeptide(L)'
;MTDFPPDSEIDDLAEAVRQGRPMRVGAPFRVMVADTSLEFEQKLLRDPKPNGRQFVELVDGHPVDQFIVIAILPNGDFEDIRLDEPYDLRGQGAERVLVVRSDRTYRFKIDDRDLEWPQPCISGFVLKKIAGLAPNYNLWLDVPGGHDRKIADSDIINLDEPGIERFISLIDQTTEGLEALPSADRMFLEEHGFSYELVSDKHQDAIILRDFALPDGKFDHTHTDLLILLPSGYPDCPPDMFYVFPHLALKPNGYAPKATQVRFSFAGRSWQRWSRHNESWRSGIDGLRTMLARVQTALAEARP
;
A
#
# COMPACT_ATOMS: atom_id res chain seq x y z
N MET A 1 12.59 28.03 -31.93
CA MET A 1 11.59 27.12 -32.54
C MET A 1 12.37 26.03 -33.24
N THR A 2 12.66 24.96 -32.52
CA THR A 2 13.14 23.71 -33.12
C THR A 2 11.94 23.08 -33.79
N ASP A 3 11.85 23.20 -35.13
CA ASP A 3 10.82 22.52 -35.90
C ASP A 3 11.01 21.01 -35.70
N PHE A 4 10.04 20.37 -35.05
CA PHE A 4 9.96 18.92 -35.04
C PHE A 4 9.76 18.45 -36.49
N PRO A 5 10.51 17.43 -36.95
CA PRO A 5 10.22 16.80 -38.24
C PRO A 5 8.79 16.25 -38.23
N PRO A 6 8.14 16.17 -39.40
CA PRO A 6 6.78 15.65 -39.50
C PRO A 6 6.69 14.22 -38.94
N ASP A 7 5.57 13.85 -38.33
CA ASP A 7 5.36 12.53 -37.69
C ASP A 7 5.71 11.35 -38.59
N SER A 8 5.55 11.49 -39.91
CA SER A 8 5.94 10.48 -40.90
C SER A 8 7.44 10.17 -40.91
N GLU A 9 8.29 11.08 -40.43
CA GLU A 9 9.75 10.94 -40.37
C GLU A 9 10.26 10.47 -39.00
N ILE A 10 9.39 10.44 -37.98
CA ILE A 10 9.71 10.05 -36.60
C ILE A 10 9.26 8.61 -36.37
N ASP A 11 10.17 7.71 -36.02
CA ASP A 11 9.80 6.36 -35.66
C ASP A 11 9.17 6.26 -34.26
N ASP A 12 8.18 5.38 -34.12
CA ASP A 12 7.46 5.13 -32.88
C ASP A 12 8.09 3.92 -32.18
N LEU A 13 8.74 4.16 -31.05
CA LEU A 13 9.45 3.15 -30.28
C LEU A 13 8.48 2.12 -29.68
N ALA A 14 7.41 2.55 -29.01
CA ALA A 14 6.39 1.68 -28.43
C ALA A 14 5.73 0.80 -29.48
N GLU A 15 5.36 1.37 -30.63
CA GLU A 15 4.79 0.61 -31.72
C GLU A 15 5.81 -0.43 -32.24
N ALA A 16 7.06 -0.01 -32.46
CA ALA A 16 8.11 -0.90 -32.95
C ALA A 16 8.32 -2.10 -32.01
N VAL A 17 8.44 -1.84 -30.71
CA VAL A 17 8.58 -2.85 -29.66
C VAL A 17 7.34 -3.76 -29.61
N ARG A 18 6.14 -3.18 -29.62
CA ARG A 18 4.86 -3.94 -29.55
C ARG A 18 4.65 -4.86 -30.74
N GLN A 19 5.07 -4.44 -31.94
CA GLN A 19 4.96 -5.22 -33.17
C GLN A 19 6.16 -6.15 -33.40
N GLY A 20 7.22 -6.06 -32.58
CA GLY A 20 8.47 -6.78 -32.80
C GLY A 20 9.17 -6.38 -34.12
N ARG A 21 8.90 -5.17 -34.64
CA ARG A 21 9.53 -4.68 -35.87
C ARG A 21 10.83 -3.94 -35.54
N PRO A 22 11.83 -3.93 -36.44
CA PRO A 22 13.01 -3.10 -36.26
C PRO A 22 12.65 -1.61 -36.33
N MET A 23 13.46 -0.79 -35.67
CA MET A 23 13.42 0.67 -35.85
C MET A 23 13.82 1.04 -37.28
N ARG A 24 13.21 2.09 -37.81
CA ARG A 24 13.51 2.69 -39.11
C ARG A 24 14.93 3.27 -39.07
N VAL A 25 15.78 2.78 -39.96
CA VAL A 25 17.19 3.15 -40.01
C VAL A 25 17.33 4.66 -40.23
N GLY A 26 18.01 5.34 -39.30
CA GLY A 26 18.29 6.77 -39.38
C GLY A 26 17.12 7.70 -39.06
N ALA A 27 15.92 7.16 -38.82
CA ALA A 27 14.78 7.94 -38.35
C ALA A 27 14.99 8.28 -36.87
N PRO A 28 14.80 9.54 -36.44
CA PRO A 28 14.72 9.86 -35.03
C PRO A 28 13.50 9.17 -34.42
N PHE A 29 13.53 8.90 -33.13
CA PHE A 29 12.36 8.43 -32.39
C PHE A 29 12.12 9.30 -31.16
N ARG A 30 10.88 9.29 -30.70
CA ARG A 30 10.42 10.07 -29.54
C ARG A 30 10.87 9.42 -28.25
N VAL A 31 11.33 10.26 -27.34
CA VAL A 31 11.44 9.93 -25.92
C VAL A 31 10.76 11.04 -25.12
N MET A 32 10.10 10.65 -24.04
CA MET A 32 9.44 11.57 -23.12
C MET A 32 10.42 11.85 -21.98
N VAL A 33 10.85 13.10 -21.83
CA VAL A 33 11.79 13.51 -20.78
C VAL A 33 11.06 14.41 -19.79
N ALA A 34 11.21 14.16 -18.50
CA ALA A 34 10.67 15.00 -17.43
C ALA A 34 11.70 15.23 -16.32
N ASP A 35 11.39 16.19 -15.45
CA ASP A 35 11.99 16.30 -14.12
C ASP A 35 11.09 15.62 -13.07
N THR A 36 11.27 15.99 -11.80
CA THR A 36 10.53 15.44 -10.65
C THR A 36 9.05 15.83 -10.62
N SER A 37 8.59 16.75 -11.46
CA SER A 37 7.16 17.07 -11.62
C SER A 37 6.38 15.99 -12.38
N LEU A 38 7.08 15.11 -13.12
CA LEU A 38 6.51 14.18 -14.09
C LEU A 38 5.71 14.87 -15.20
N GLU A 39 6.04 16.13 -15.51
CA GLU A 39 5.57 16.83 -16.71
C GLU A 39 6.50 16.48 -17.87
N PHE A 40 6.05 15.58 -18.74
CA PHE A 40 6.89 15.05 -19.81
C PHE A 40 6.87 15.91 -21.06
N GLU A 41 8.06 16.27 -21.52
CA GLU A 41 8.31 16.88 -22.82
C GLU A 41 8.76 15.83 -23.83
N GLN A 42 8.31 15.96 -25.08
CA GLN A 42 8.85 15.16 -26.17
C GLN A 42 10.25 15.66 -26.56
N LYS A 43 11.19 14.74 -26.66
CA LYS A 43 12.53 14.95 -27.21
C LYS A 43 12.80 13.90 -28.30
N LEU A 44 13.80 14.16 -29.14
CA LEU A 44 14.17 13.27 -30.23
C LEU A 44 15.57 12.72 -30.03
N LEU A 45 15.70 11.42 -30.22
CA LEU A 45 16.97 10.72 -30.28
C LEU A 45 17.14 10.04 -31.63
N ARG A 46 18.37 9.92 -32.10
CA ARG A 46 18.71 9.22 -33.35
C ARG A 46 19.27 7.82 -33.11
N ASP A 47 19.73 7.55 -31.90
CA ASP A 47 20.29 6.27 -31.48
C ASP A 47 19.38 5.66 -30.41
N PRO A 48 18.86 4.43 -30.60
CA PRO A 48 18.06 3.73 -29.59
C PRO A 48 18.84 3.25 -28.37
N LYS A 49 20.17 3.43 -28.36
CA LYS A 49 21.05 3.09 -27.24
C LYS A 49 21.78 4.31 -26.64
N PRO A 50 21.06 5.37 -26.25
CA PRO A 50 21.70 6.53 -25.62
C PRO A 50 22.35 6.14 -24.29
N ASN A 51 23.41 6.83 -23.91
CA ASN A 51 23.89 6.84 -22.53
C ASN A 51 23.27 8.01 -21.74
N GLY A 52 23.52 8.06 -20.43
CA GLY A 52 22.97 9.11 -19.57
C GLY A 52 23.40 10.53 -19.98
N ARG A 53 24.64 10.72 -20.47
CA ARG A 53 25.10 12.05 -20.92
C ARG A 53 24.23 12.63 -22.02
N GLN A 54 23.83 11.79 -22.99
CA GLN A 54 22.99 12.22 -24.10
C GLN A 54 21.61 12.69 -23.63
N PHE A 55 21.05 12.11 -22.55
CA PHE A 55 19.81 12.60 -21.95
C PHE A 55 19.99 13.93 -21.22
N VAL A 56 21.12 14.12 -20.53
CA VAL A 56 21.43 15.38 -19.88
C VAL A 56 21.61 16.51 -20.91
N GLU A 57 22.23 16.22 -22.06
CA GLU A 57 22.34 17.15 -23.18
C GLU A 57 20.97 17.58 -23.74
N LEU A 58 19.97 16.68 -23.79
CA LEU A 58 18.61 17.00 -24.27
C LEU A 58 17.88 18.06 -23.43
N VAL A 59 18.35 18.30 -22.19
CA VAL A 59 17.81 19.30 -21.26
C VAL A 59 18.83 20.42 -20.98
N ASP A 60 19.87 20.54 -21.80
CA ASP A 60 20.97 21.51 -21.65
C ASP A 60 21.65 21.46 -20.27
N GLY A 61 21.65 20.28 -19.62
CA GLY A 61 22.10 20.09 -18.25
C GLY A 61 23.63 20.15 -18.09
N HIS A 62 24.11 21.01 -17.21
CA HIS A 62 25.54 21.15 -16.92
C HIS A 62 25.80 21.49 -15.43
N PRO A 63 26.91 21.00 -14.82
CA PRO A 63 27.81 19.97 -15.35
C PRO A 63 27.14 18.58 -15.30
N VAL A 64 27.50 17.70 -16.25
CA VAL A 64 26.76 16.46 -16.53
C VAL A 64 26.82 15.46 -15.38
N ASP A 65 27.90 15.46 -14.60
CA ASP A 65 28.13 14.60 -13.43
C ASP A 65 27.26 14.94 -12.22
N GLN A 66 26.47 16.01 -12.28
CA GLN A 66 25.52 16.41 -11.23
C GLN A 66 24.08 16.00 -11.54
N PHE A 67 23.90 15.09 -12.51
CA PHE A 67 22.60 14.60 -12.92
C PHE A 67 22.50 13.09 -12.75
N ILE A 68 21.33 12.64 -12.30
CA ILE A 68 20.88 11.26 -12.33
C ILE A 68 19.86 11.15 -13.46
N VAL A 69 19.97 10.06 -14.24
CA VAL A 69 19.07 9.75 -15.34
C VAL A 69 18.39 8.42 -15.03
N ILE A 70 17.06 8.40 -15.06
CA ILE A 70 16.25 7.24 -14.64
C ILE A 70 15.24 6.90 -15.74
N ALA A 71 15.25 5.67 -16.22
CA ALA A 71 14.19 5.13 -17.07
C ALA A 71 12.97 4.76 -16.22
N ILE A 72 11.77 5.11 -16.68
CA ILE A 72 10.51 4.61 -16.13
C ILE A 72 10.02 3.48 -17.03
N LEU A 73 10.07 2.26 -16.51
CA LEU A 73 9.68 1.05 -17.19
C LEU A 73 8.15 0.96 -17.38
N PRO A 74 7.65 0.10 -18.29
CA PRO A 74 6.22 -0.08 -18.51
C PRO A 74 5.44 -0.52 -17.27
N ASN A 75 6.07 -1.26 -16.36
CA ASN A 75 5.48 -1.70 -15.09
C ASN A 75 5.49 -0.61 -14.00
N GLY A 76 6.11 0.55 -14.27
CA GLY A 76 6.24 1.66 -13.34
C GLY A 76 7.53 1.64 -12.50
N ASP A 77 8.35 0.60 -12.61
CA ASP A 77 9.64 0.54 -11.92
C ASP A 77 10.63 1.53 -12.52
N PHE A 78 11.61 1.91 -11.73
CA PHE A 78 12.66 2.85 -12.11
C PHE A 78 13.98 2.12 -12.28
N GLU A 79 14.73 2.48 -13.31
CA GLU A 79 16.04 1.92 -13.61
C GLU A 79 17.05 3.03 -13.93
N ASP A 80 18.21 2.99 -13.26
CA ASP A 80 19.28 3.97 -13.48
C ASP A 80 19.92 3.81 -14.87
N ILE A 81 20.02 4.93 -15.59
CA ILE A 81 20.79 5.04 -16.83
C ILE A 81 22.13 5.69 -16.49
N ARG A 82 23.21 4.90 -16.52
CA ARG A 82 24.55 5.43 -16.25
C ARG A 82 25.00 6.42 -17.32
N LEU A 83 25.76 7.43 -16.91
CA LEU A 83 26.26 8.49 -17.79
C LEU A 83 27.10 7.96 -18.95
N ASP A 84 27.94 6.96 -18.72
CA ASP A 84 28.92 6.47 -19.69
C ASP A 84 28.59 5.07 -20.27
N GLU A 85 27.43 4.51 -19.95
CA GLU A 85 27.00 3.19 -20.42
C GLU A 85 25.81 3.30 -21.38
N PRO A 86 25.86 2.69 -22.58
CA PRO A 86 24.71 2.66 -23.48
C PRO A 86 23.53 1.91 -22.88
N TYR A 87 22.33 2.50 -22.95
CA TYR A 87 21.09 1.92 -22.44
C TYR A 87 20.10 1.65 -23.58
N ASP A 88 19.72 0.39 -23.81
CA ASP A 88 18.84 0.01 -24.92
C ASP A 88 17.36 0.24 -24.57
N LEU A 89 16.82 1.40 -24.99
CA LEU A 89 15.43 1.79 -24.75
C LEU A 89 14.41 0.78 -25.32
N ARG A 90 14.78 0.06 -26.38
CA ARG A 90 13.89 -0.93 -27.05
C ARG A 90 13.72 -2.18 -26.21
N GLY A 91 14.83 -2.68 -25.65
CA GLY A 91 14.84 -3.93 -24.88
C GLY A 91 13.98 -3.85 -23.62
N GLN A 92 13.86 -2.64 -23.05
CA GLN A 92 13.16 -2.37 -21.80
C GLN A 92 11.76 -1.76 -22.01
N GLY A 93 11.43 -1.35 -23.24
CA GLY A 93 10.19 -0.62 -23.53
C GLY A 93 10.11 0.73 -22.81
N ALA A 94 11.27 1.32 -22.49
CA ALA A 94 11.38 2.56 -21.75
C ALA A 94 11.25 3.75 -22.70
N GLU A 95 10.10 4.42 -22.64
CA GLU A 95 9.84 5.65 -23.43
C GLU A 95 9.89 6.92 -22.60
N ARG A 96 9.95 6.77 -21.26
CA ARG A 96 9.89 7.85 -20.29
C ARG A 96 11.19 7.86 -19.50
N VAL A 97 11.84 9.01 -19.45
CA VAL A 97 13.11 9.19 -18.76
C VAL A 97 13.03 10.41 -17.87
N LEU A 98 13.47 10.29 -16.63
CA LEU A 98 13.68 11.42 -15.74
C LEU A 98 15.14 11.87 -15.86
N VAL A 99 15.34 13.18 -15.98
CA VAL A 99 16.66 13.79 -15.96
C VAL A 99 16.67 14.83 -14.84
N VAL A 100 17.36 14.51 -13.75
CA VAL A 100 17.23 15.26 -12.50
C VAL A 100 18.61 15.62 -11.97
N ARG A 101 18.81 16.89 -11.63
CA ARG A 101 20.02 17.33 -10.94
C ARG A 101 19.98 16.84 -9.50
N SER A 102 20.82 15.85 -9.18
CA SER A 102 20.89 15.21 -7.87
C SER A 102 22.18 14.41 -7.73
N ASP A 103 22.58 14.10 -6.49
CA ASP A 103 23.77 13.32 -6.16
C ASP A 103 23.45 11.89 -5.65
N ARG A 104 22.17 11.60 -5.37
CA ARG A 104 21.71 10.30 -4.83
C ARG A 104 20.23 10.03 -5.11
N THR A 105 19.82 8.78 -4.89
CA THR A 105 18.42 8.35 -4.84
C THR A 105 18.00 8.00 -3.41
N TYR A 106 16.69 8.08 -3.16
CA TYR A 106 16.04 7.80 -1.88
C TYR A 106 15.05 6.66 -2.06
N ARG A 107 15.14 5.64 -1.22
CA ARG A 107 14.31 4.43 -1.34
C ARG A 107 12.99 4.60 -0.59
N PHE A 108 11.92 4.15 -1.20
CA PHE A 108 10.59 4.08 -0.60
C PHE A 108 9.84 2.86 -1.13
N LYS A 109 8.69 2.54 -0.55
CA LYS A 109 7.86 1.42 -1.01
C LYS A 109 6.45 1.87 -1.35
N ILE A 110 5.87 1.32 -2.41
CA ILE A 110 4.41 1.39 -2.67
C ILE A 110 3.91 -0.05 -2.84
N ASP A 111 3.01 -0.50 -1.97
CA ASP A 111 2.46 -1.88 -1.99
C ASP A 111 3.58 -2.93 -2.03
N ASP A 112 4.53 -2.79 -1.12
CA ASP A 112 5.77 -3.58 -1.00
C ASP A 112 6.77 -3.51 -2.15
N ARG A 113 6.43 -2.89 -3.29
CA ARG A 113 7.37 -2.65 -4.39
C ARG A 113 8.45 -1.68 -3.96
N ASP A 114 9.70 -2.07 -4.12
CA ASP A 114 10.87 -1.22 -3.86
C ASP A 114 11.04 -0.22 -5.00
N LEU A 115 11.01 1.08 -4.66
CA LEU A 115 11.14 2.19 -5.59
C LEU A 115 12.21 3.16 -5.10
N GLU A 116 12.74 3.95 -6.03
CA GLU A 116 13.75 4.97 -5.76
C GLU A 116 13.31 6.34 -6.27
N TRP A 117 13.72 7.43 -5.63
CA TRP A 117 13.38 8.79 -6.06
C TRP A 117 14.61 9.69 -6.02
N PRO A 118 14.89 10.53 -7.04
CA PRO A 118 16.12 11.31 -7.11
C PRO A 118 16.11 12.59 -6.26
N GLN A 119 15.15 12.76 -5.34
CA GLN A 119 15.08 13.92 -4.43
C GLN A 119 14.70 13.48 -3.00
N PRO A 120 15.13 14.20 -1.96
CA PRO A 120 14.77 13.88 -0.58
C PRO A 120 13.28 14.09 -0.32
N CYS A 121 12.64 15.00 -1.05
CA CYS A 121 11.21 15.27 -0.88
C CYS A 121 10.42 14.80 -2.10
N ILE A 122 9.26 14.21 -1.85
CA ILE A 122 8.29 13.81 -2.88
C ILE A 122 6.90 14.32 -2.51
N SER A 123 6.16 14.84 -3.48
CA SER A 123 4.79 15.29 -3.23
C SER A 123 3.81 14.12 -3.28
N GLY A 124 2.70 14.22 -2.54
CA GLY A 124 1.62 13.25 -2.58
C GLY A 124 1.01 13.09 -3.98
N PHE A 125 0.95 14.18 -4.75
CA PHE A 125 0.55 14.14 -6.16
C PHE A 125 1.45 13.25 -7.02
N VAL A 126 2.77 13.40 -6.88
CA VAL A 126 3.75 12.58 -7.61
C VAL A 126 3.68 11.13 -7.15
N LEU A 127 3.62 10.88 -5.84
CA LEU A 127 3.46 9.54 -5.27
C LEU A 127 2.23 8.82 -5.86
N LYS A 128 1.07 9.48 -5.93
CA LYS A 128 -0.15 8.89 -6.50
C LYS A 128 -0.03 8.60 -8.00
N LYS A 129 0.67 9.46 -8.75
CA LYS A 129 0.97 9.18 -10.17
C LYS A 129 1.85 7.95 -10.33
N ILE A 130 2.89 7.80 -9.49
CA ILE A 130 3.79 6.64 -9.50
C ILE A 130 3.03 5.37 -9.08
N ALA A 131 2.16 5.47 -8.07
CA ALA A 131 1.36 4.37 -7.58
C ALA A 131 0.42 3.78 -8.64
N GLY A 132 -0.08 4.61 -9.58
CA GLY A 132 -0.98 4.17 -10.64
C GLY A 132 -2.33 3.68 -10.11
N LEU A 133 -2.88 4.38 -9.12
CA LEU A 133 -4.06 3.96 -8.37
C LEU A 133 -5.31 3.82 -9.24
N ALA A 134 -6.12 2.79 -8.97
CA ALA A 134 -7.48 2.69 -9.49
C ALA A 134 -8.37 3.81 -8.88
N PRO A 135 -9.48 4.23 -9.54
CA PRO A 135 -10.27 5.40 -9.13
C PRO A 135 -10.85 5.35 -7.72
N ASN A 136 -11.04 4.16 -7.16
CA ASN A 136 -11.58 3.93 -5.83
C ASN A 136 -10.49 3.71 -4.78
N TYR A 137 -9.22 3.87 -5.10
CA TYR A 137 -8.10 3.73 -4.18
C TYR A 137 -7.51 5.09 -3.83
N ASN A 138 -6.98 5.21 -2.61
CA ASN A 138 -6.13 6.32 -2.19
C ASN A 138 -4.82 5.78 -1.62
N LEU A 139 -3.83 6.67 -1.53
CA LEU A 139 -2.53 6.34 -0.96
C LEU A 139 -2.47 6.74 0.51
N TRP A 140 -1.89 5.87 1.33
CA TRP A 140 -1.66 6.12 2.74
C TRP A 140 -0.19 5.85 3.06
N LEU A 141 0.38 6.61 3.99
CA LEU A 141 1.69 6.33 4.59
C LEU A 141 1.48 5.40 5.77
N ASP A 142 2.09 4.23 5.72
CA ASP A 142 2.22 3.29 6.83
C ASP A 142 3.18 3.91 7.86
N VAL A 143 2.62 4.26 9.03
CA VAL A 143 3.37 4.84 10.14
C VAL A 143 3.63 3.71 11.13
N PRO A 144 4.89 3.28 11.33
CA PRO A 144 5.20 2.19 12.26
C PRO A 144 4.66 2.46 13.68
N GLY A 145 3.75 1.60 14.14
CA GLY A 145 3.08 1.72 15.44
C GLY A 145 2.00 2.82 15.50
N GLY A 146 1.76 3.56 14.43
CA GLY A 146 0.72 4.58 14.35
C GLY A 146 -0.48 4.15 13.53
N HIS A 147 -1.38 5.12 13.31
CA HIS A 147 -2.42 5.00 12.30
C HIS A 147 -1.86 5.41 10.94
N ASP A 148 -2.27 4.68 9.90
CA ASP A 148 -1.94 5.02 8.53
C ASP A 148 -2.42 6.44 8.23
N ARG A 149 -1.56 7.25 7.60
CA ARG A 149 -1.87 8.65 7.28
C ARG A 149 -2.24 8.78 5.81
N LYS A 150 -3.48 9.22 5.52
CA LYS A 150 -3.92 9.49 4.14
C LYS A 150 -3.03 10.56 3.51
N ILE A 151 -2.57 10.30 2.30
CA ILE A 151 -1.73 11.24 1.53
C ILE A 151 -2.63 12.16 0.69
N ALA A 152 -2.56 13.46 0.96
CA ALA A 152 -3.14 14.49 0.11
C ALA A 152 -2.18 14.87 -1.02
N ASP A 153 -2.70 15.42 -2.11
CA ASP A 153 -1.88 15.80 -3.28
C ASP A 153 -0.83 16.87 -2.93
N SER A 154 -1.17 17.75 -1.99
CA SER A 154 -0.33 18.83 -1.48
C SER A 154 0.68 18.40 -0.42
N ASP A 155 0.61 17.16 0.08
CA ASP A 155 1.55 16.70 1.10
C ASP A 155 2.96 16.64 0.50
N ILE A 156 3.95 17.02 1.29
CA ILE A 156 5.36 16.86 0.96
C ILE A 156 5.94 15.86 1.96
N ILE A 157 6.43 14.74 1.46
CA ILE A 157 6.98 13.65 2.27
C ILE A 157 8.51 13.70 2.15
N ASN A 158 9.19 13.68 3.29
CA ASN A 158 10.64 13.53 3.38
C ASN A 158 11.00 12.04 3.34
N LEU A 159 11.87 11.66 2.41
CA LEU A 159 12.42 10.32 2.19
C LEU A 159 13.87 10.18 2.72
N ASP A 160 14.43 11.24 3.30
CA ASP A 160 15.77 11.26 3.90
C ASP A 160 15.75 10.99 5.42
N GLU A 161 14.57 10.71 5.98
CA GLU A 161 14.47 10.30 7.38
C GLU A 161 15.05 8.87 7.57
N PRO A 162 15.54 8.52 8.77
CA PRO A 162 16.03 7.17 9.03
C PRO A 162 14.93 6.12 8.85
N GLY A 163 15.03 5.32 7.78
CA GLY A 163 14.07 4.26 7.52
C GLY A 163 13.83 4.05 6.03
N ILE A 164 12.69 3.43 5.72
CA ILE A 164 12.12 3.38 4.37
C ILE A 164 10.65 3.71 4.54
N GLU A 165 10.20 4.83 3.98
CA GLU A 165 8.80 5.21 3.94
C GLU A 165 8.02 4.16 3.14
N ARG A 166 6.93 3.69 3.74
CA ARG A 166 6.06 2.67 3.15
C ARG A 166 4.72 3.31 2.85
N PHE A 167 4.31 3.22 1.60
CA PHE A 167 3.01 3.65 1.16
C PHE A 167 2.20 2.44 0.71
N ILE A 168 0.90 2.54 0.93
CA ILE A 168 -0.05 1.47 0.66
C ILE A 168 -1.26 2.05 -0.05
N SER A 169 -1.77 1.31 -1.03
CA SER A 169 -2.99 1.63 -1.74
C SER A 169 -4.18 0.96 -1.04
N LEU A 170 -5.16 1.77 -0.62
CA LEU A 170 -6.37 1.29 0.07
C LEU A 170 -7.63 1.83 -0.60
N ILE A 171 -8.70 1.04 -0.60
CA ILE A 171 -10.02 1.48 -1.11
C ILE A 171 -10.53 2.66 -0.27
N ASP A 172 -10.80 3.78 -0.93
CA ASP A 172 -11.33 5.03 -0.37
C ASP A 172 -12.86 5.00 -0.36
N GLN A 173 -13.46 3.97 0.24
CA GLN A 173 -14.90 3.95 0.46
C GLN A 173 -15.26 4.59 1.81
N THR A 174 -15.95 5.71 1.69
CA THR A 174 -16.51 6.52 2.75
C THR A 174 -17.55 5.75 3.57
N THR A 175 -17.17 5.36 4.79
CA THR A 175 -18.06 5.50 5.95
C THR A 175 -17.49 6.64 6.79
N GLU A 176 -18.13 7.81 6.72
CA GLU A 176 -17.77 8.96 7.55
C GLU A 176 -17.66 8.54 9.03
N GLY A 177 -16.51 8.80 9.63
CA GLY A 177 -16.34 8.78 11.09
C GLY A 177 -15.55 7.62 11.69
N LEU A 178 -15.14 6.61 10.92
CA LEU A 178 -14.25 5.55 11.42
C LEU A 178 -12.82 5.81 10.99
N GLU A 179 -11.92 5.97 11.98
CA GLU A 179 -10.49 5.81 11.75
C GLU A 179 -10.28 4.41 11.17
N ALA A 180 -9.74 4.35 9.96
CA ALA A 180 -9.55 3.09 9.26
C ALA A 180 -8.71 2.12 10.10
N LEU A 181 -9.08 0.83 10.12
CA LEU A 181 -8.21 -0.21 10.69
C LEU A 181 -6.80 -0.07 10.09
N PRO A 182 -5.74 -0.28 10.89
CA PRO A 182 -4.39 -0.39 10.40
C PRO A 182 -4.32 -1.38 9.23
N SER A 183 -3.55 -1.03 8.19
CA SER A 183 -3.41 -1.84 6.98
C SER A 183 -3.03 -3.29 7.24
N ALA A 184 -2.09 -3.54 8.14
CA ALA A 184 -1.66 -4.89 8.51
C ALA A 184 -2.84 -5.77 8.97
N ASP A 185 -3.80 -5.18 9.68
CA ASP A 185 -4.99 -5.88 10.15
C ASP A 185 -5.99 -6.12 9.02
N ARG A 186 -6.21 -5.11 8.17
CA ARG A 186 -7.10 -5.23 7.02
C ARG A 186 -6.61 -6.27 6.02
N MET A 187 -5.34 -6.22 5.64
CA MET A 187 -4.71 -7.19 4.74
C MET A 187 -4.85 -8.60 5.31
N PHE A 188 -4.56 -8.77 6.61
CA PHE A 188 -4.72 -10.05 7.28
C PHE A 188 -6.18 -10.56 7.19
N LEU A 189 -7.18 -9.69 7.41
CA LEU A 189 -8.58 -10.06 7.31
C LEU A 189 -8.97 -10.47 5.89
N GLU A 190 -8.56 -9.71 4.89
CA GLU A 190 -8.85 -9.95 3.48
C GLU A 190 -8.18 -11.22 2.95
N GLU A 191 -6.89 -11.42 3.23
CA GLU A 191 -6.12 -12.62 2.86
C GLU A 191 -6.74 -13.91 3.42
N HIS A 192 -7.33 -13.83 4.61
CA HIS A 192 -7.97 -14.96 5.28
C HIS A 192 -9.47 -15.06 4.99
N GLY A 193 -10.01 -14.18 4.13
CA GLY A 193 -11.40 -14.22 3.70
C GLY A 193 -12.43 -13.91 4.79
N PHE A 194 -12.04 -13.15 5.82
CA PHE A 194 -12.96 -12.77 6.88
C PHE A 194 -13.96 -11.71 6.39
N SER A 195 -15.24 -11.99 6.54
CA SER A 195 -16.28 -10.97 6.38
C SER A 195 -16.37 -10.16 7.65
N TYR A 196 -16.20 -8.83 7.58
CA TYR A 196 -16.25 -7.97 8.76
C TYR A 196 -16.96 -6.64 8.52
N GLU A 197 -17.37 -6.00 9.62
CA GLU A 197 -17.99 -4.68 9.65
C GLU A 197 -17.35 -3.85 10.77
N LEU A 198 -17.11 -2.57 10.51
CA LEU A 198 -16.68 -1.60 11.51
C LEU A 198 -17.88 -0.83 12.02
N VAL A 199 -18.04 -0.78 13.34
CA VAL A 199 -19.23 -0.19 13.98
C VAL A 199 -18.80 0.69 15.14
N SER A 200 -19.37 1.90 15.19
CA SER A 200 -19.21 2.84 16.29
C SER A 200 -20.53 2.98 17.05
N ASP A 201 -20.52 2.73 18.36
CA ASP A 201 -21.68 2.93 19.25
C ASP A 201 -21.22 3.65 20.53
N LYS A 202 -21.83 4.80 20.86
CA LYS A 202 -21.53 5.60 22.06
C LYS A 202 -20.03 5.89 22.29
N HIS A 203 -19.32 6.30 21.23
CA HIS A 203 -17.87 6.57 21.26
C HIS A 203 -16.98 5.34 21.51
N GLN A 204 -17.51 4.15 21.29
CA GLN A 204 -16.73 2.92 21.29
C GLN A 204 -16.74 2.34 19.88
N ASP A 205 -15.54 2.26 19.29
CA ASP A 205 -15.34 1.60 18.01
C ASP A 205 -15.13 0.11 18.23
N ALA A 206 -15.60 -0.67 17.25
CA ALA A 206 -15.47 -2.10 17.26
C ALA A 206 -15.44 -2.67 15.84
N ILE A 207 -14.83 -3.85 15.72
CA ILE A 207 -14.95 -4.71 14.55
C ILE A 207 -15.87 -5.89 14.88
N ILE A 208 -16.79 -6.20 13.97
CA ILE A 208 -17.64 -7.39 13.99
C ILE A 208 -17.22 -8.29 12.83
N LEU A 209 -16.63 -9.44 13.14
CA LEU A 209 -16.40 -10.51 12.17
C LEU A 209 -17.67 -11.37 12.11
N ARG A 210 -18.20 -11.54 10.90
CA ARG A 210 -19.41 -12.32 10.63
C ARG A 210 -19.05 -13.78 10.40
N ASP A 211 -19.96 -14.66 10.82
CA ASP A 211 -19.88 -16.10 10.52
C ASP A 211 -18.53 -16.74 10.90
N PHE A 212 -17.99 -16.35 12.05
CA PHE A 212 -16.72 -16.86 12.57
C PHE A 212 -16.86 -18.34 12.97
N ALA A 213 -16.04 -19.21 12.37
CA ALA A 213 -16.08 -20.65 12.60
C ALA A 213 -15.65 -21.02 14.03
N LEU A 214 -16.40 -21.94 14.64
CA LEU A 214 -16.15 -22.46 15.98
C LEU A 214 -15.51 -23.85 15.94
N PRO A 215 -14.80 -24.27 17.01
CA PRO A 215 -14.26 -25.62 17.11
C PRO A 215 -15.34 -26.70 16.98
N ASP A 216 -15.11 -27.65 16.08
CA ASP A 216 -16.06 -28.70 15.74
C ASP A 216 -16.53 -29.49 16.97
N GLY A 217 -17.85 -29.67 17.06
CA GLY A 217 -18.49 -30.46 18.12
C GLY A 217 -18.38 -29.90 19.54
N LYS A 218 -17.72 -28.74 19.74
CA LYS A 218 -17.47 -28.19 21.08
C LYS A 218 -18.62 -27.36 21.62
N PHE A 219 -19.23 -26.54 20.77
CA PHE A 219 -20.32 -25.64 21.14
C PHE A 219 -21.63 -26.07 20.47
N ASP A 220 -22.75 -25.59 21.03
CA ASP A 220 -24.11 -25.73 20.49
C ASP A 220 -24.27 -25.15 19.08
N HIS A 221 -23.46 -24.15 18.74
CA HIS A 221 -23.35 -23.57 17.40
C HIS A 221 -22.05 -23.98 16.69
N THR A 222 -22.05 -23.95 15.36
CA THR A 222 -20.86 -24.16 14.52
C THR A 222 -20.19 -22.85 14.10
N HIS A 223 -20.93 -21.74 14.10
CA HIS A 223 -20.46 -20.40 13.74
C HIS A 223 -21.03 -19.36 14.70
N THR A 224 -20.38 -18.20 14.81
CA THR A 224 -20.83 -17.05 15.62
C THR A 224 -20.37 -15.74 15.00
N ASP A 225 -21.06 -14.65 15.24
CA ASP A 225 -20.49 -13.31 15.04
C ASP A 225 -19.52 -13.02 16.20
N LEU A 226 -18.34 -12.50 15.88
CA LEU A 226 -17.30 -12.15 16.83
C LEU A 226 -17.11 -10.63 16.85
N LEU A 227 -17.36 -10.00 18.00
CA LEU A 227 -17.16 -8.58 18.25
C LEU A 227 -15.87 -8.38 19.05
N ILE A 228 -15.02 -7.46 18.58
CA ILE A 228 -13.81 -7.01 19.26
C ILE A 228 -13.89 -5.49 19.38
N LEU A 229 -13.83 -4.98 20.61
CA LEU A 229 -13.80 -3.56 20.87
C LEU A 229 -12.39 -3.02 20.58
N LEU A 230 -12.31 -1.95 19.80
CA LEU A 230 -11.08 -1.26 19.46
C LEU A 230 -10.92 -0.09 20.44
N PRO A 231 -9.97 -0.15 21.38
CA PRO A 231 -9.76 0.97 22.30
C PRO A 231 -9.21 2.20 21.57
N SER A 232 -9.37 3.38 22.17
CA SER A 232 -8.67 4.57 21.69
C SER A 232 -7.16 4.34 21.74
N GLY A 233 -6.48 4.59 20.62
CA GLY A 233 -5.05 4.32 20.44
C GLY A 233 -4.72 2.89 20.00
N TYR A 234 -5.70 2.09 19.59
CA TYR A 234 -5.44 0.85 18.86
C TYR A 234 -4.66 1.16 17.57
N PRO A 235 -3.58 0.42 17.21
CA PRO A 235 -3.17 -0.89 17.74
C PRO A 235 -2.19 -0.84 18.93
N ASP A 236 -1.68 0.33 19.32
CA ASP A 236 -0.78 0.45 20.48
C ASP A 236 -1.49 0.13 21.80
N CYS A 237 -2.78 0.45 21.90
CA CYS A 237 -3.64 0.06 23.01
C CYS A 237 -4.32 -1.30 22.71
N PRO A 238 -4.12 -2.34 23.54
CA PRO A 238 -4.65 -3.67 23.28
C PRO A 238 -6.17 -3.76 23.41
N PRO A 239 -6.86 -4.47 22.50
CA PRO A 239 -8.19 -4.99 22.77
C PRO A 239 -8.14 -5.96 23.96
N ASP A 240 -8.98 -5.72 24.95
CA ASP A 240 -8.94 -6.48 26.20
C ASP A 240 -9.76 -7.78 26.12
N MET A 241 -11.00 -7.67 25.66
CA MET A 241 -11.99 -8.77 25.64
C MET A 241 -12.55 -8.99 24.24
N PHE A 242 -13.13 -10.16 24.03
CA PHE A 242 -13.94 -10.45 22.86
C PHE A 242 -15.36 -10.85 23.25
N TYR A 243 -16.26 -10.76 22.29
CA TYR A 243 -17.69 -10.93 22.51
C TYR A 243 -18.29 -11.75 21.38
N VAL A 244 -19.26 -12.61 21.68
CA VAL A 244 -19.85 -13.50 20.66
C VAL A 244 -21.38 -13.38 20.61
N PHE A 245 -21.93 -13.59 19.42
CA PHE A 245 -23.37 -13.65 19.18
C PHE A 245 -23.68 -14.64 18.04
N PRO A 246 -24.52 -15.67 18.25
CA PRO A 246 -25.31 -15.98 19.44
C PRO A 246 -24.44 -16.40 20.63
N HIS A 247 -25.06 -16.47 21.82
CA HIS A 247 -24.38 -16.91 23.03
C HIS A 247 -24.07 -18.41 22.90
N LEU A 248 -22.86 -18.80 23.30
CA LEU A 248 -22.40 -20.18 23.15
C LEU A 248 -22.54 -20.94 24.46
N ALA A 249 -22.99 -22.19 24.34
CA ALA A 249 -22.98 -23.20 25.40
C ALA A 249 -22.15 -24.41 24.98
N LEU A 250 -21.50 -25.08 25.94
CA LEU A 250 -20.70 -26.28 25.67
C LEU A 250 -21.64 -27.47 25.38
N LYS A 251 -21.48 -28.12 24.23
CA LYS A 251 -22.29 -29.27 23.82
C LYS A 251 -22.37 -30.42 24.85
N PRO A 252 -21.27 -30.79 25.55
CA PRO A 252 -21.30 -31.94 26.45
C PRO A 252 -22.26 -31.80 27.64
N ASN A 253 -22.52 -30.58 28.12
CA ASN A 253 -23.28 -30.35 29.37
C ASN A 253 -24.29 -29.19 29.29
N GLY A 254 -24.31 -28.43 28.20
CA GLY A 254 -25.14 -27.23 28.03
C GLY A 254 -24.74 -26.06 28.93
N TYR A 255 -23.60 -26.14 29.63
CA TYR A 255 -23.15 -25.06 30.50
C TYR A 255 -22.48 -23.95 29.71
N ALA A 256 -22.65 -22.72 30.21
CA ALA A 256 -21.92 -21.58 29.73
C ALA A 256 -20.41 -21.76 30.03
N PRO A 257 -19.51 -21.43 29.09
CA PRO A 257 -18.08 -21.47 29.35
C PRO A 257 -17.67 -20.54 30.49
N LYS A 258 -16.55 -20.85 31.17
CA LYS A 258 -16.05 -20.05 32.28
C LYS A 258 -15.81 -18.58 31.87
N ALA A 259 -16.25 -17.69 32.75
CA ALA A 259 -16.17 -16.22 32.63
C ALA A 259 -16.88 -15.67 31.37
N THR A 260 -18.10 -16.17 31.13
CA THR A 260 -19.00 -15.73 30.05
C THR A 260 -20.39 -15.28 30.52
N GLN A 261 -20.58 -15.08 31.83
CA GLN A 261 -21.90 -14.80 32.40
C GLN A 261 -22.39 -13.36 32.15
N VAL A 262 -21.50 -12.46 31.74
CA VAL A 262 -21.82 -11.04 31.56
C VAL A 262 -22.34 -10.79 30.16
N ARG A 263 -23.47 -10.09 30.08
CA ARG A 263 -24.06 -9.61 28.83
C ARG A 263 -23.56 -8.20 28.54
N PHE A 264 -23.10 -7.97 27.33
CA PHE A 264 -22.66 -6.67 26.85
C PHE A 264 -23.60 -6.19 25.76
N SER A 265 -24.13 -4.98 25.88
CA SER A 265 -25.04 -4.42 24.88
C SER A 265 -24.28 -3.47 23.98
N PHE A 266 -24.28 -3.74 22.68
CA PHE A 266 -23.57 -2.96 21.68
C PHE A 266 -24.28 -3.03 20.33
N ALA A 267 -24.46 -1.88 19.68
CA ALA A 267 -25.14 -1.73 18.40
C ALA A 267 -26.53 -2.41 18.37
N GLY A 268 -27.30 -2.25 19.46
CA GLY A 268 -28.63 -2.82 19.61
C GLY A 268 -28.69 -4.35 19.82
N ARG A 269 -27.54 -5.03 19.94
CA ARG A 269 -27.45 -6.48 20.18
C ARG A 269 -26.90 -6.78 21.58
N SER A 270 -27.28 -7.94 22.12
CA SER A 270 -26.78 -8.44 23.42
C SER A 270 -25.77 -9.56 23.21
N TRP A 271 -24.51 -9.25 23.45
CA TRP A 271 -23.37 -10.13 23.24
C TRP A 271 -22.97 -10.87 24.52
N GLN A 272 -22.47 -12.09 24.36
CA GLN A 272 -21.85 -12.85 25.45
C GLN A 272 -20.39 -12.39 25.57
N ARG A 273 -20.00 -11.84 26.71
CA ARG A 273 -18.65 -11.33 26.95
C ARG A 273 -17.69 -12.44 27.36
N TRP A 274 -16.53 -12.54 26.71
CA TRP A 274 -15.46 -13.46 27.08
C TRP A 274 -14.30 -12.69 27.73
N SER A 275 -14.18 -12.80 29.05
CA SER A 275 -13.12 -12.14 29.82
C SER A 275 -11.81 -12.92 29.69
N ARG A 276 -10.94 -12.51 28.77
CA ARG A 276 -9.60 -13.09 28.52
C ARG A 276 -8.59 -11.97 28.32
N HIS A 277 -8.10 -11.42 29.44
CA HIS A 277 -7.17 -10.29 29.46
C HIS A 277 -5.85 -10.58 28.75
N ASN A 278 -5.21 -9.52 28.25
CA ASN A 278 -3.87 -9.59 27.67
C ASN A 278 -2.87 -8.78 28.50
N GLU A 279 -1.87 -9.43 29.07
CA GLU A 279 -0.77 -8.74 29.77
C GLU A 279 0.50 -8.64 28.91
N SER A 280 0.52 -9.27 27.72
CA SER A 280 1.72 -9.41 26.89
C SER A 280 1.60 -8.78 25.50
N TRP A 281 0.68 -7.82 25.32
CA TRP A 281 0.54 -7.10 24.06
C TRP A 281 1.79 -6.25 23.78
N ARG A 282 2.30 -6.35 22.55
CA ARG A 282 3.46 -5.58 22.08
C ARG A 282 2.98 -4.43 21.21
N SER A 283 3.03 -3.22 21.76
CA SER A 283 2.79 -1.96 21.04
C SER A 283 3.61 -1.91 19.75
N GLY A 284 3.01 -1.44 18.66
CA GLY A 284 3.62 -1.39 17.33
C GLY A 284 3.94 -2.73 16.66
N ILE A 285 3.58 -3.88 17.25
CA ILE A 285 3.83 -5.22 16.67
C ILE A 285 2.55 -6.05 16.59
N ASP A 286 1.76 -6.07 17.67
CA ASP A 286 0.55 -6.86 17.75
C ASP A 286 -0.67 -6.12 17.18
N GLY A 287 -1.58 -6.86 16.56
CA GLY A 287 -2.81 -6.37 15.94
C GLY A 287 -3.92 -7.43 15.96
N LEU A 288 -4.88 -7.34 15.05
CA LEU A 288 -6.01 -8.27 14.93
C LEU A 288 -5.53 -9.70 14.69
N ARG A 289 -4.41 -9.89 13.98
CA ARG A 289 -3.80 -11.23 13.85
C ARG A 289 -3.52 -11.88 15.21
N THR A 290 -2.87 -11.15 16.10
CA THR A 290 -2.58 -11.61 17.47
C THR A 290 -3.88 -11.78 18.26
N MET A 291 -4.82 -10.84 18.12
CA MET A 291 -6.11 -10.94 18.81
C MET A 291 -6.92 -12.17 18.38
N LEU A 292 -7.03 -12.46 17.08
CA LEU A 292 -7.78 -13.61 16.58
C LEU A 292 -7.14 -14.93 16.98
N ALA A 293 -5.81 -15.03 16.98
CA ALA A 293 -5.12 -16.22 17.49
C ALA A 293 -5.47 -16.47 18.98
N ARG A 294 -5.56 -15.41 19.78
CA ARG A 294 -6.00 -15.50 21.19
C ARG A 294 -7.46 -15.91 21.32
N VAL A 295 -8.36 -15.37 20.49
CA VAL A 295 -9.77 -15.76 20.46
C VAL A 295 -9.92 -17.24 20.13
N GLN A 296 -9.24 -17.72 19.08
CA GLN A 296 -9.26 -19.13 18.68
C GLN A 296 -8.77 -20.04 19.80
N THR A 297 -7.69 -19.66 20.48
CA THR A 297 -7.15 -20.40 21.64
C THR A 297 -8.16 -20.44 22.78
N ALA A 298 -8.77 -19.29 23.11
CA ALA A 298 -9.77 -19.21 24.18
C ALA A 298 -11.01 -20.08 23.91
N LEU A 299 -11.49 -20.12 22.65
CA LEU A 299 -12.58 -21.00 22.23
C LEU A 299 -12.16 -22.48 22.28
N ALA A 300 -10.97 -22.81 21.80
CA ALA A 300 -10.41 -24.17 21.79
C ALA A 300 -10.13 -24.71 23.21
N GLU A 301 -9.83 -23.85 24.18
CA GLU A 301 -9.55 -24.22 25.57
C GLU A 301 -10.73 -24.02 26.53
N ALA A 302 -11.85 -23.47 26.04
CA ALA A 302 -13.07 -23.27 26.83
C ALA A 302 -13.47 -24.52 27.64
N ARG A 303 -13.70 -24.30 28.93
CA ARG A 303 -14.15 -25.27 29.93
C ARG A 303 -15.33 -24.63 30.70
N PRO A 304 -16.21 -25.43 31.33
CA PRO A 304 -17.28 -24.90 32.17
C PRO A 304 -16.73 -24.03 33.33
#